data_AF-A0A2E5IRZ3-F1
#
_entry.id   AF-A0A2E5IRZ3-F1
#
_cell.length_a   1.000
_cell.length_b   1.000
_cell.length_c   1.000
_cell.angle_alpha   90.00
_cell.angle_beta   90.00
_cell.angle_gamma   90.00
#
_symmetry.space_group_name_H-M   'P 1'
#
loop_
_entity.id
_entity.type
_entity.pdbx_description
1 polymer ?
#
loop_
_entity_poly.entity_id
_entity_poly.type
_entity_poly.pdbx_seq_one_letter_code
_entity_poly.pdbx_strand_id
1 'polypeptide(L)'
;MFFCGGTLVADSSSSLVDISQFSHSEFSVLKDIANGLNGFFGIINRRLEDNAHNINNKAQKLTILSMEFKQFQSSGGLLKKSEEDDSDIEPKVTSIPLVYPNPFRQSTDGGAILSYDLSKDFTFEIHIYNMLSQRVFKQTFQEGFYGARKGSNRLRINRESLGGYLVSSGVYFYVFVHNQEVLAKGKMVVKP
;
A
#
# COMPACT_ATOMS: atom_id res chain seq x y z
N MET A 1 -57.41 -38.00 -40.90
CA MET A 1 -57.86 -37.28 -39.69
C MET A 1 -56.94 -37.71 -38.56
N PHE A 2 -55.98 -36.88 -38.14
CA PHE A 2 -55.36 -36.88 -36.80
C PHE A 2 -54.48 -35.62 -36.71
N PHE A 3 -54.92 -34.68 -35.88
CA PHE A 3 -54.21 -33.44 -35.56
C PHE A 3 -53.24 -33.70 -34.41
N CYS A 4 -51.98 -33.26 -34.54
CA CYS A 4 -50.99 -33.28 -33.47
C CYS A 4 -50.75 -31.83 -33.03
N GLY A 5 -51.25 -31.47 -31.84
CA GLY A 5 -51.08 -30.16 -31.23
C GLY A 5 -49.87 -30.15 -30.30
N GLY A 6 -48.91 -29.26 -30.56
CA GLY A 6 -47.76 -29.00 -29.70
C GLY A 6 -48.01 -27.75 -28.85
N THR A 7 -47.96 -27.91 -27.53
CA THR A 7 -48.08 -26.84 -26.55
C THR A 7 -46.68 -26.30 -26.21
N LEU A 8 -46.46 -24.99 -26.36
CA LEU A 8 -45.24 -24.31 -25.94
C LEU A 8 -45.38 -23.90 -24.46
N VAL A 9 -44.45 -24.34 -23.62
CA VAL A 9 -44.28 -23.87 -22.24
C VAL A 9 -43.09 -22.91 -22.22
N ALA A 10 -43.33 -21.66 -21.83
CA ALA A 10 -42.30 -20.65 -21.63
C ALA A 10 -41.81 -20.72 -20.18
N ASP A 11 -40.52 -21.02 -20.01
CA ASP A 11 -39.84 -21.04 -18.71
C ASP A 11 -39.22 -19.66 -18.44
N SER A 12 -39.70 -18.95 -17.42
CA SER A 12 -39.14 -17.68 -16.98
C SER A 12 -38.19 -17.91 -15.80
N SER A 13 -36.89 -17.96 -16.06
CA SER A 13 -35.87 -18.05 -15.03
C SER A 13 -35.65 -16.69 -14.34
N SER A 14 -36.07 -16.56 -13.09
CA SER A 14 -35.71 -15.42 -12.23
C SER A 14 -34.35 -15.66 -11.59
N SER A 15 -33.34 -14.89 -12.01
CA SER A 15 -32.03 -14.89 -11.36
C SER A 15 -32.10 -14.04 -10.09
N LEU A 16 -32.16 -14.68 -8.93
CA LEU A 16 -31.93 -14.01 -7.65
C LEU A 16 -30.44 -13.65 -7.55
N VAL A 17 -30.15 -12.35 -7.50
CA VAL A 17 -28.79 -11.84 -7.29
C VAL A 17 -28.48 -11.93 -5.81
N ASP A 18 -27.51 -12.76 -5.46
CA ASP A 18 -27.00 -12.89 -4.10
C ASP A 18 -26.04 -11.72 -3.80
N ILE A 19 -26.52 -10.76 -3.01
CA ILE A 19 -25.86 -9.49 -2.69
C ILE A 19 -24.78 -9.68 -1.59
N SER A 20 -24.69 -10.86 -0.99
CA SER A 20 -23.75 -11.12 0.13
C SER A 20 -22.28 -11.08 -0.28
N GLN A 21 -21.96 -11.30 -1.56
CA GLN A 21 -20.59 -11.34 -2.07
C GLN A 21 -19.95 -9.96 -2.26
N PHE A 22 -20.74 -8.88 -2.30
CA PHE A 22 -20.22 -7.51 -2.43
C PHE A 22 -19.83 -6.84 -1.10
N SER A 23 -20.07 -7.50 0.04
CA SER A 23 -19.84 -6.90 1.37
C SER A 23 -18.38 -6.97 1.86
N HIS A 24 -17.54 -7.82 1.26
CA HIS A 24 -16.17 -8.03 1.76
C HIS A 24 -15.14 -7.02 1.23
N SER A 25 -15.39 -6.37 0.10
CA SER A 25 -14.48 -5.39 -0.51
C SER A 25 -14.62 -3.98 0.03
N GLU A 26 -15.73 -3.63 0.69
CA GLU A 26 -15.92 -2.29 1.28
C GLU A 26 -15.18 -2.10 2.63
N PHE A 27 -14.88 -3.19 3.33
CA PHE A 27 -14.30 -3.11 4.68
C PHE A 27 -12.80 -2.76 4.69
N SER A 28 -12.05 -3.08 3.61
CA SER A 28 -10.63 -2.71 3.51
C SER A 28 -10.46 -1.22 3.20
N VAL A 29 -11.31 -0.66 2.34
CA VAL A 29 -11.32 0.76 1.99
C VAL A 29 -11.61 1.62 3.23
N LEU A 30 -12.53 1.17 4.10
CA LEU A 30 -12.80 1.84 5.38
C LEU A 30 -11.61 1.80 6.34
N LYS A 31 -10.81 0.73 6.33
CA LYS A 31 -9.61 0.60 7.17
C LYS A 31 -8.46 1.52 6.68
N ASP A 32 -8.34 1.71 5.37
CA ASP A 32 -7.35 2.62 4.79
C ASP A 32 -7.73 4.10 4.99
N ILE A 33 -9.03 4.41 4.97
CA ILE A 33 -9.53 5.74 5.36
C ILE A 33 -9.23 6.03 6.84
N ALA A 34 -9.41 5.05 7.74
CA ALA A 34 -9.09 5.20 9.16
C ALA A 34 -7.59 5.46 9.40
N ASN A 35 -6.71 4.81 8.63
CA ASN A 35 -5.26 5.03 8.73
C ASN A 35 -4.84 6.39 8.15
N GLY A 36 -5.47 6.86 7.06
CA GLY A 36 -5.24 8.18 6.48
C GLY A 36 -5.72 9.34 7.37
N LEU A 37 -6.84 9.16 8.06
CA LEU A 37 -7.40 10.16 8.99
C LEU A 37 -6.49 10.41 10.21
N ASN A 38 -5.78 9.40 10.71
CA ASN A 38 -4.81 9.58 11.80
C ASN A 38 -3.70 10.58 11.44
N GLY A 39 -3.27 10.61 10.16
CA GLY A 39 -2.32 11.60 9.66
C GLY A 39 -2.92 13.00 9.56
N PHE A 40 -4.20 13.10 9.18
CA PHE A 40 -4.90 14.38 9.00
C PHE A 40 -5.20 15.07 10.35
N PHE A 41 -5.66 14.32 11.36
CA PHE A 41 -5.91 14.86 12.70
C PHE A 41 -4.63 15.16 13.49
N GLY A 42 -3.52 14.47 13.20
CA GLY A 42 -2.21 14.80 13.77
C GLY A 42 -1.70 16.19 13.38
N ILE A 43 -2.07 16.68 12.19
CA ILE A 43 -1.69 18.01 11.69
C ILE A 43 -2.51 19.11 12.38
N ILE A 44 -3.80 18.85 12.68
CA ILE A 44 -4.67 19.82 13.36
C ILE A 44 -4.19 20.11 14.79
N ASN A 45 -3.62 19.13 15.48
CA ASN A 45 -3.12 19.29 16.85
C ASN A 45 -1.73 19.96 16.96
N ARG A 46 -1.04 20.27 15.86
CA ARG A 46 0.36 20.75 15.91
C ARG A 46 0.55 22.26 15.72
N ARG A 47 -0.53 23.04 15.57
CA ARG A 47 -0.45 24.48 15.24
C ARG A 47 -1.18 25.42 16.18
N LEU A 48 -1.46 25.02 17.41
CA LEU A 48 -2.05 25.90 18.42
C LEU A 48 -1.22 25.85 19.70
N GLU A 49 -0.16 26.66 19.73
CA GLU A 49 0.23 27.33 20.97
C GLU A 49 -0.94 28.21 21.42
N ASP A 50 -1.16 28.24 22.73
CA ASP A 50 -2.24 28.88 23.49
C ASP A 50 -3.63 28.19 23.49
N ASN A 51 -3.93 27.56 24.64
CA ASN A 51 -5.26 27.19 25.12
C ASN A 51 -6.07 26.19 24.26
N ALA A 52 -5.47 25.06 23.90
CA ALA A 52 -6.24 23.92 23.38
C ALA A 52 -7.12 23.32 24.49
N HIS A 53 -8.38 23.73 24.53
CA HIS A 53 -9.42 23.02 25.26
C HIS A 53 -9.55 21.61 24.66
N ASN A 54 -9.15 20.64 25.47
CA ASN A 54 -9.34 19.21 25.28
C ASN A 54 -10.76 18.95 24.73
N ILE A 55 -10.90 18.04 23.77
CA ILE A 55 -12.20 17.54 23.23
C ILE A 55 -12.94 16.71 24.31
N ASN A 56 -12.65 16.95 25.59
CA ASN A 56 -13.50 16.59 26.70
C ASN A 56 -14.67 17.57 26.72
N ASN A 57 -15.71 17.17 26.01
CA ASN A 57 -17.06 17.70 26.06
C ASN A 57 -17.55 17.75 27.52
N LYS A 58 -17.23 18.83 28.25
CA LYS A 58 -17.71 19.06 29.63
C LYS A 58 -19.12 19.64 29.67
N ALA A 59 -19.61 20.16 28.56
CA ALA A 59 -21.01 20.50 28.41
C ALA A 59 -21.75 19.27 27.89
N GLN A 60 -22.92 18.93 28.46
CA GLN A 60 -23.81 17.89 27.91
C GLN A 60 -24.46 18.35 26.58
N LYS A 61 -23.70 19.01 25.72
CA LYS A 61 -24.15 19.52 24.44
C LYS A 61 -23.46 18.72 23.35
N LEU A 62 -24.20 17.78 22.79
CA LEU A 62 -23.79 17.00 21.63
C LEU A 62 -23.55 17.98 20.48
N THR A 63 -22.28 18.22 20.14
CA THR A 63 -21.92 19.07 19.00
C THR A 63 -21.64 18.12 17.84
N ILE A 64 -22.66 17.91 16.99
CA ILE A 64 -22.51 17.10 15.78
C ILE A 64 -21.73 17.95 14.78
N LEU A 65 -20.45 17.63 14.59
CA LEU A 65 -19.65 18.18 13.50
C LEU A 65 -20.12 17.54 12.20
N SER A 66 -21.08 18.17 11.53
CA SER A 66 -21.44 17.82 10.16
C SER A 66 -20.27 18.21 9.25
N MET A 67 -19.44 17.23 8.87
CA MET A 67 -18.49 17.43 7.78
C MET A 67 -19.28 17.30 6.47
N GLU A 68 -19.64 18.43 5.90
CA GLU A 68 -20.23 18.49 4.56
C GLU A 68 -19.12 18.16 3.55
N PHE A 69 -19.15 16.93 3.03
CA PHE A 69 -18.21 16.49 2.00
C PHE A 69 -18.59 17.19 0.70
N LYS A 70 -17.93 18.31 0.38
CA LYS A 70 -18.07 18.94 -0.93
C LYS A 70 -17.51 17.97 -1.97
N GLN A 71 -18.41 17.21 -2.57
CA GLN A 71 -18.14 16.37 -3.73
C GLN A 71 -17.47 17.25 -4.78
N PHE A 72 -16.18 17.04 -4.99
CA PHE A 72 -15.40 17.76 -5.98
C PHE A 72 -15.95 17.33 -7.35
N GLN A 73 -16.84 18.14 -7.93
CA GLN A 73 -17.25 18.01 -9.33
C GLN A 73 -16.02 18.35 -10.17
N SER A 74 -15.21 17.32 -10.42
CA SER A 74 -14.17 17.32 -11.44
C SER A 74 -14.87 17.56 -12.78
N SER A 75 -14.79 18.80 -13.25
CA SER A 75 -15.23 19.18 -14.58
C SER A 75 -14.27 18.58 -15.62
N GLY A 76 -14.62 17.39 -16.10
CA GLY A 76 -14.69 17.11 -17.54
C GLY A 76 -13.41 17.18 -18.38
N GLY A 77 -12.22 17.16 -17.79
CA GLY A 77 -10.99 16.82 -18.52
C GLY A 77 -10.85 15.31 -18.59
N LEU A 78 -11.47 14.66 -19.58
CA LEU A 78 -11.36 13.22 -19.84
C LEU A 78 -9.94 12.88 -20.31
N LEU A 79 -8.97 12.93 -19.40
CA LEU A 79 -7.67 12.29 -19.57
C LEU A 79 -7.93 10.79 -19.56
N LYS A 80 -8.22 10.23 -20.74
CA LYS A 80 -7.96 8.83 -21.06
C LYS A 80 -6.47 8.61 -20.82
N LYS A 81 -6.11 8.30 -19.58
CA LYS A 81 -4.86 7.60 -19.30
C LYS A 81 -5.02 6.30 -20.09
N SER A 82 -4.33 6.18 -21.22
CA SER A 82 -4.21 4.92 -21.91
C SER A 82 -3.58 3.97 -20.90
N GLU A 83 -4.40 3.13 -20.29
CA GLU A 83 -3.94 1.95 -19.58
C GLU A 83 -3.28 1.10 -20.65
N GLU A 84 -1.96 1.27 -20.77
CA GLU A 84 -1.14 0.32 -21.50
C GLU A 84 -1.37 -1.02 -20.80
N ASP A 85 -1.86 -1.99 -21.57
CA ASP A 85 -2.11 -3.33 -21.08
C ASP A 85 -0.75 -3.97 -20.74
N ASP A 86 -0.40 -3.93 -19.45
CA ASP A 86 0.86 -4.47 -18.93
C ASP A 86 0.77 -6.00 -18.69
N SER A 87 -0.27 -6.68 -19.24
CA SER A 87 -0.46 -8.14 -19.13
C SER A 87 0.76 -8.94 -19.60
N ASP A 88 1.37 -8.47 -20.69
CA ASP A 88 2.42 -9.20 -21.41
C ASP A 88 3.84 -8.91 -20.88
N ILE A 89 3.98 -7.96 -19.96
CA ILE A 89 5.27 -7.58 -19.39
C ILE A 89 5.61 -8.51 -18.22
N GLU A 90 6.75 -9.18 -18.27
CA GLU A 90 7.22 -10.00 -17.15
C GLU A 90 7.60 -9.13 -15.93
N PRO A 91 7.23 -9.53 -14.70
CA PRO A 91 7.59 -8.82 -13.48
C PRO A 91 9.10 -8.95 -13.21
N LYS A 92 9.82 -7.84 -13.29
CA LYS A 92 11.26 -7.79 -13.04
C LYS A 92 11.69 -6.46 -12.43
N VAL A 93 12.82 -6.50 -11.73
CA VAL A 93 13.51 -5.30 -11.27
C VAL A 93 14.42 -4.84 -12.41
N THR A 94 14.15 -3.68 -12.99
CA THR A 94 14.82 -3.20 -14.21
C THR A 94 16.16 -2.51 -13.92
N SER A 95 16.29 -1.87 -12.75
CA SER A 95 17.51 -1.22 -12.31
C SER A 95 18.20 -2.00 -11.18
N ILE A 96 19.52 -1.85 -11.04
CA ILE A 96 20.22 -2.40 -9.88
C ILE A 96 19.75 -1.63 -8.63
N PRO A 97 19.21 -2.30 -7.59
CA PRO A 97 18.76 -1.59 -6.39
C PRO A 97 19.95 -0.96 -5.66
N LEU A 98 19.80 0.32 -5.29
CA LEU A 98 20.85 1.12 -4.66
C LEU A 98 20.39 1.65 -3.31
N VAL A 99 21.25 1.51 -2.29
CA VAL A 99 21.03 2.11 -0.96
C VAL A 99 21.91 3.35 -0.82
N TYR A 100 21.31 4.51 -0.52
CA TYR A 100 22.02 5.76 -0.29
C TYR A 100 21.43 6.57 0.88
N PRO A 101 22.25 7.13 1.80
CA PRO A 101 23.69 6.91 1.91
C PRO A 101 24.05 5.47 2.30
N ASN A 102 25.24 5.01 1.93
CA ASN A 102 25.78 3.72 2.35
C ASN A 102 27.29 3.86 2.60
N PRO A 103 27.78 3.71 3.84
CA PRO A 103 27.06 3.32 5.06
C PRO A 103 26.13 4.40 5.65
N PHE A 104 25.13 3.98 6.44
CA PHE A 104 24.18 4.88 7.12
C PHE A 104 24.03 4.59 8.61
N ARG A 105 23.51 5.55 9.39
CA ARG A 105 23.16 5.38 10.81
C ARG A 105 21.64 5.28 10.95
N GLN A 106 21.16 4.34 11.77
CA GLN A 106 19.71 4.15 12.01
C GLN A 106 19.14 5.12 13.04
N SER A 107 19.99 5.64 13.92
CA SER A 107 19.64 6.57 14.98
C SER A 107 19.38 7.99 14.46
N THR A 108 19.88 8.32 13.27
CA THR A 108 19.60 9.61 12.63
C THR A 108 18.27 9.53 11.91
N ASP A 109 17.43 10.57 12.06
CA ASP A 109 16.09 10.60 11.44
C ASP A 109 16.12 10.23 9.95
N GLY A 110 17.16 10.62 9.21
CA GLY A 110 17.30 10.37 7.77
C GLY A 110 17.39 8.90 7.36
N GLY A 111 18.04 8.03 8.13
CA GLY A 111 18.32 6.64 7.72
C GLY A 111 19.02 6.53 6.36
N ALA A 112 18.64 5.53 5.57
CA ALA A 112 19.00 5.40 4.15
C ALA A 112 17.76 5.28 3.26
N ILE A 113 17.95 5.42 1.95
CA ILE A 113 16.92 5.23 0.93
C ILE A 113 17.37 4.10 0.00
N LEU A 114 16.59 3.04 -0.08
CA LEU A 114 16.70 1.99 -1.08
C LEU A 114 15.89 2.39 -2.32
N SER A 115 16.57 2.66 -3.42
CA SER A 115 15.99 3.05 -4.71
C SER A 115 16.08 1.89 -5.70
N TYR A 116 15.01 1.63 -6.43
CA TYR A 116 14.92 0.55 -7.43
C TYR A 116 13.80 0.85 -8.42
N ASP A 117 13.93 0.30 -9.63
CA ASP A 117 12.93 0.44 -10.68
C ASP A 117 12.27 -0.91 -11.01
N LEU A 118 10.96 -0.91 -11.25
CA LEU A 118 10.15 -2.10 -11.58
C LEU A 118 9.63 -2.02 -13.02
N SER A 119 9.54 -3.17 -13.72
CA SER A 119 9.01 -3.25 -15.09
C SER A 119 7.50 -2.99 -15.17
N LYS A 120 6.76 -3.41 -14.14
CA LYS A 120 5.31 -3.21 -13.97
C LYS A 120 4.95 -3.20 -12.49
N ASP A 121 3.69 -2.92 -12.19
CA ASP A 121 3.14 -3.11 -10.85
C ASP A 121 3.06 -4.63 -10.58
N PHE A 122 3.56 -5.11 -9.45
CA PHE A 122 3.36 -6.50 -9.01
C PHE A 122 3.63 -6.66 -7.50
N THR A 123 3.06 -7.70 -6.90
CA THR A 123 3.27 -8.04 -5.49
C THR A 123 4.61 -8.73 -5.27
N PHE A 124 5.44 -8.25 -4.35
CA PHE A 124 6.73 -8.90 -4.03
C PHE A 124 7.14 -8.69 -2.57
N GLU A 125 8.21 -9.36 -2.15
CA GLU A 125 8.73 -9.29 -0.79
C GLU A 125 10.17 -8.78 -0.79
N ILE A 126 10.51 -7.93 0.18
CA ILE A 126 11.90 -7.57 0.48
C ILE A 126 12.30 -8.27 1.78
N HIS A 127 13.33 -9.11 1.70
CA HIS A 127 13.94 -9.77 2.85
C HIS A 127 15.28 -9.14 3.15
N ILE A 128 15.59 -8.92 4.43
CA ILE A 128 16.90 -8.45 4.89
C ILE A 128 17.50 -9.50 5.81
N TYR A 129 18.75 -9.87 5.54
CA TYR A 129 19.52 -10.87 6.25
C TYR A 129 20.79 -10.26 6.86
N ASN A 130 21.22 -10.78 8.00
CA ASN A 130 22.53 -10.48 8.57
C ASN A 130 23.64 -11.36 7.94
N MET A 131 24.89 -11.20 8.40
CA MET A 131 26.03 -12.00 7.92
C MET A 131 25.95 -13.49 8.24
N LEU A 132 25.09 -13.89 9.18
CA LEU A 132 24.82 -15.28 9.54
C LEU A 132 23.62 -15.86 8.77
N SER A 133 23.16 -15.17 7.72
CA SER A 133 21.99 -15.55 6.91
C SER A 133 20.68 -15.65 7.71
N GLN A 134 20.60 -15.00 8.88
CA GLN A 134 19.37 -14.91 9.65
C GLN A 134 18.53 -13.75 9.11
N ARG A 135 17.24 -14.00 8.86
CA ARG A 135 16.30 -12.98 8.40
C ARG A 135 15.96 -12.04 9.54
N VAL A 136 16.36 -10.77 9.40
CA VAL A 136 16.13 -9.72 10.38
C VAL A 136 14.85 -8.95 10.07
N PHE A 137 14.51 -8.83 8.79
CA PHE A 137 13.33 -8.10 8.36
C PHE A 137 12.69 -8.74 7.12
N LYS A 138 11.37 -8.64 7.04
CA LYS A 138 10.56 -9.03 5.88
C LYS A 138 9.43 -8.02 5.73
N GLN A 139 9.24 -7.53 4.51
CA GLN A 139 8.09 -6.70 4.15
C GLN A 139 7.52 -7.14 2.81
N THR A 140 6.20 -7.28 2.74
CA THR A 140 5.45 -7.59 1.53
C THR A 140 4.85 -6.29 0.98
N PHE A 141 5.03 -6.04 -0.31
CA PHE A 141 4.43 -4.93 -1.03
C PHE A 141 3.37 -5.48 -1.97
N GLN A 142 2.17 -4.91 -1.89
CA GLN A 142 1.06 -5.25 -2.78
C GLN A 142 1.16 -4.45 -4.07
N GLU A 143 0.78 -5.06 -5.19
CA GLU A 143 0.71 -4.42 -6.50
C GLU A 143 -0.01 -3.05 -6.46
N GLY A 144 0.58 -2.03 -7.10
CA GLY A 144 0.01 -0.68 -7.18
C GLY A 144 0.20 0.20 -5.94
N PHE A 145 0.65 -0.37 -4.81
CA PHE A 145 0.97 0.39 -3.60
C PHE A 145 2.36 1.05 -3.69
N TYR A 146 2.60 2.03 -2.82
CA TYR A 146 3.90 2.69 -2.72
C TYR A 146 5.02 1.65 -2.45
N GLY A 147 6.00 1.58 -3.36
CA GLY A 147 7.07 0.58 -3.34
C GLY A 147 6.87 -0.57 -4.35
N ALA A 148 5.67 -0.73 -4.91
CA ALA A 148 5.35 -1.77 -5.89
C ALA A 148 4.67 -1.21 -7.14
N ARG A 149 5.10 -0.02 -7.57
CA ARG A 149 4.64 0.63 -8.80
C ARG A 149 5.67 0.50 -9.91
N LYS A 150 5.22 0.48 -11.15
CA LYS A 150 6.02 0.56 -12.37
C LYS A 150 6.90 1.79 -12.33
N GLY A 151 8.15 1.63 -12.77
CA GLY A 151 9.16 2.67 -12.72
C GLY A 151 9.79 2.80 -11.34
N SER A 152 10.14 4.04 -10.96
CA SER A 152 11.05 4.29 -9.85
C SER A 152 10.36 4.30 -8.49
N ASN A 153 10.89 3.48 -7.58
CA ASN A 153 10.43 3.33 -6.20
C ASN A 153 11.55 3.68 -5.22
N ARG A 154 11.15 4.24 -4.07
CA ARG A 154 12.06 4.64 -3.01
C ARG A 154 11.51 4.17 -1.68
N LEU A 155 12.27 3.31 -0.99
CA LEU A 155 11.95 2.81 0.34
C LEU A 155 12.91 3.41 1.35
N ARG A 156 12.37 4.08 2.37
CA ARG A 156 13.17 4.56 3.50
C ARG A 156 13.54 3.38 4.40
N ILE A 157 14.82 3.30 4.76
CA ILE A 157 15.40 2.33 5.70
C ILE A 157 15.86 3.09 6.94
N ASN A 158 15.06 3.03 7.99
CA ASN A 158 15.33 3.59 9.31
C ASN A 158 14.83 2.64 10.41
N ARG A 159 14.94 3.04 11.67
CA ARG A 159 14.46 2.23 12.81
C ARG A 159 12.99 1.89 12.66
N GLU A 160 12.17 2.85 12.26
CA GLU A 160 10.71 2.69 12.13
C GLU A 160 10.36 1.69 11.02
N SER A 161 11.01 1.79 9.85
CA SER A 161 10.78 0.87 8.74
C SER A 161 11.27 -0.55 9.06
N LEU A 162 12.27 -0.71 9.92
CA LEU A 162 12.79 -2.00 10.38
C LEU A 162 12.00 -2.57 11.58
N GLY A 163 10.77 -2.13 11.79
CA GLY A 163 9.88 -2.65 12.84
C GLY A 163 10.14 -2.06 14.23
N GLY A 164 10.82 -0.91 14.32
CA GLY A 164 11.12 -0.22 15.57
C GLY A 164 12.38 -0.72 16.29
N TYR A 165 13.01 -1.79 15.80
CA TYR A 165 14.21 -2.35 16.40
C TYR A 165 15.48 -1.68 15.86
N LEU A 166 16.44 -1.46 16.76
CA LEU A 166 17.81 -1.12 16.37
C LEU A 166 18.52 -2.40 15.98
N VAL A 167 18.97 -2.50 14.73
CA VAL A 167 19.81 -3.63 14.32
C VAL A 167 21.28 -3.28 14.54
N SER A 168 22.08 -4.29 14.91
CA SER A 168 23.50 -4.13 15.18
C SER A 168 24.26 -3.49 14.01
N SER A 169 25.38 -2.85 14.29
CA SER A 169 26.28 -2.37 13.23
C SER A 169 26.86 -3.54 12.46
N GLY A 170 26.88 -3.45 11.13
CA GLY A 170 27.35 -4.53 10.29
C GLY A 170 26.90 -4.45 8.84
N VAL A 171 27.26 -5.49 8.09
CA VAL A 171 26.83 -5.67 6.70
C VAL A 171 25.54 -6.48 6.69
N TYR A 172 24.56 -6.01 5.94
CA TYR A 172 23.28 -6.67 5.73
C TYR A 172 23.06 -6.89 4.24
N PHE A 173 22.39 -7.99 3.91
CA PHE A 173 22.00 -8.35 2.55
C PHE A 173 20.51 -8.17 2.39
N TYR A 174 20.07 -7.53 1.32
CA TYR A 174 18.65 -7.48 0.97
C TYR A 174 18.39 -8.27 -0.31
N VAL A 175 17.23 -8.91 -0.36
CA VAL A 175 16.80 -9.78 -1.46
C VAL A 175 15.35 -9.47 -1.80
N PHE A 176 15.08 -9.26 -3.08
CA PHE A 176 13.75 -9.07 -3.64
C PHE A 176 13.24 -10.44 -4.11
N VAL A 177 12.08 -10.85 -3.61
CA VAL A 177 11.50 -12.18 -3.87
C VAL A 177 10.10 -12.03 -4.43
N HIS A 178 9.82 -12.70 -5.54
CA HIS A 178 8.48 -12.78 -6.15
C HIS A 178 8.24 -14.24 -6.54
N ASN A 179 7.11 -14.83 -6.12
CA ASN A 179 6.77 -16.23 -6.43
C ASN A 179 7.91 -17.23 -6.14
N GLN A 180 8.61 -17.06 -5.01
CA GLN A 180 9.78 -17.87 -4.59
C GLN A 180 11.04 -17.69 -5.45
N GLU A 181 11.01 -16.83 -6.47
CA GLU A 181 12.16 -16.48 -7.28
C GLU A 181 12.84 -15.20 -6.77
N VAL A 182 14.17 -15.17 -6.83
CA VAL A 182 14.98 -14.00 -6.44
C VAL A 182 15.14 -13.08 -7.65
N LEU A 183 14.47 -11.92 -7.61
CA LEU A 183 14.53 -10.94 -8.70
C LEU A 183 15.79 -10.07 -8.64
N ALA A 184 16.19 -9.65 -7.44
CA ALA A 184 17.34 -8.78 -7.23
C ALA A 184 17.94 -8.97 -5.83
N LYS A 185 19.21 -8.60 -5.69
CA LYS A 185 19.94 -8.66 -4.42
C LYS A 185 20.89 -7.49 -4.28
N GLY A 186 21.24 -7.14 -3.04
CA GLY A 186 22.27 -6.15 -2.77
C GLY A 186 22.72 -6.17 -1.32
N LYS A 187 23.57 -5.20 -0.98
CA LYS A 187 24.19 -5.08 0.34
C LYS A 187 24.10 -3.66 0.87
N MET A 188 23.97 -3.53 2.18
CA MET A 188 24.01 -2.26 2.88
C MET A 188 24.84 -2.37 4.16
N VAL A 189 25.37 -1.24 4.61
CA VAL A 189 26.20 -1.18 5.82
C VAL A 189 25.57 -0.24 6.83
N VAL A 190 25.32 -0.79 8.02
CA VAL A 190 24.80 -0.06 9.18
C VAL A 190 25.96 0.36 10.06
N LYS A 191 26.07 1.65 10.33
CA LYS A 191 26.97 2.24 11.34
C LYS A 191 26.31 2.27 12.72
N PRO A 192 27.11 2.22 13.80
CA PRO A 192 26.62 2.45 15.16
C PRO A 192 25.98 3.82 15.33
#